data_AF-A0A9D2S5U6-F1
#
_entry.id   AF-A0A9D2S5U6-F1
#
_cell.length_a   1.000
_cell.length_b   1.000
_cell.length_c   1.000
_cell.angle_alpha   90.00
_cell.angle_beta   90.00
_cell.angle_gamma   90.00
#
_symmetry.space_group_name_H-M   'P 1'
#
loop_
_entity.id
_entity.type
_entity.pdbx_description
1 polymer ?
#
loop_
_entity_poly.entity_id
_entity_poly.type
_entity_poly.pdbx_seq_one_letter_code
_entity_poly.pdbx_strand_id
1 'polypeptide(L)'
;MKRRVFYGIWSLVTLLQAACIAGGFVLARLAHTRAGVNHHVAARKWKYNELLFRGAPLLALQVLAVVLTVVLLVLLVRALRRGGGFRAVLALESLAAAGMVLAYLTVPALKAVGIYPYAVLLAAIVLILALLAQFAGGRVRPNYP
;
A
#
# COMPACT_ATOMS: atom_id res chain seq x y z
N MET A 1 -22.27 -10.55 4.80
CA MET A 1 -22.52 -9.15 4.40
C MET A 1 -23.29 -9.12 3.10
N LYS A 2 -24.32 -8.25 2.97
CA LYS A 2 -25.03 -8.07 1.69
C LYS A 2 -24.08 -7.47 0.66
N ARG A 3 -24.11 -7.96 -0.59
CA ARG A 3 -23.22 -7.50 -1.68
C ARG A 3 -23.22 -5.98 -1.88
N ARG A 4 -24.40 -5.34 -1.88
CA ARG A 4 -24.53 -3.89 -2.05
C ARG A 4 -23.79 -3.09 -0.98
N VAL A 5 -23.84 -3.56 0.27
CA VAL A 5 -23.11 -2.94 1.40
C VAL A 5 -21.61 -3.11 1.22
N PHE A 6 -21.16 -4.29 0.80
CA PHE A 6 -19.75 -4.53 0.52
C PHE A 6 -19.21 -3.64 -0.61
N TYR A 7 -19.93 -3.52 -1.72
CA TYR A 7 -19.52 -2.64 -2.82
C TYR A 7 -19.49 -1.17 -2.38
N GLY A 8 -20.45 -0.73 -1.57
CA GLY A 8 -20.42 0.63 -0.99
C GLY A 8 -19.18 0.87 -0.12
N ILE A 9 -18.84 -0.06 0.77
CA ILE A 9 -17.64 0.02 1.61
C ILE A 9 -16.37 0.00 0.74
N TRP A 10 -16.30 -0.89 -0.25
CA TRP A 10 -15.15 -0.99 -1.15
C TRP A 10 -14.94 0.30 -1.94
N SER A 11 -16.01 0.93 -2.44
CA SER A 11 -15.91 2.22 -3.12
C SER A 11 -15.37 3.31 -2.19
N LEU A 12 -15.82 3.37 -0.93
CA LEU A 12 -15.28 4.32 0.07
C LEU A 12 -13.79 4.07 0.34
N VAL A 13 -13.39 2.80 0.48
CA VAL A 13 -11.99 2.41 0.67
C VAL A 13 -11.15 2.84 -0.55
N THR A 14 -11.65 2.64 -1.75
CA THR A 14 -10.98 3.03 -3.00
C THR A 14 -10.82 4.55 -3.09
N LEU A 15 -11.84 5.31 -2.70
CA LEU A 15 -11.76 6.77 -2.62
C LEU A 15 -10.73 7.24 -1.59
N LEU A 16 -10.66 6.56 -0.43
CA LEU A 16 -9.66 6.86 0.59
C LEU A 16 -8.24 6.59 0.09
N GLN A 17 -8.01 5.46 -0.60
CA GLN A 17 -6.73 5.17 -1.24
C GLN A 17 -6.36 6.24 -2.29
N ALA A 18 -7.31 6.65 -3.13
CA ALA A 18 -7.10 7.72 -4.11
C ALA A 18 -6.75 9.05 -3.41
N ALA A 19 -7.43 9.39 -2.32
CA ALA A 19 -7.12 10.57 -1.51
C ALA A 19 -5.72 10.50 -0.88
N CYS A 20 -5.29 9.33 -0.38
CA CYS A 20 -3.93 9.11 0.12
C CYS A 20 -2.88 9.35 -0.97
N ILE A 21 -3.10 8.83 -2.17
CA ILE A 21 -2.20 8.99 -3.31
C ILE A 21 -2.14 10.48 -3.73
N ALA A 22 -3.29 11.12 -3.91
CA ALA A 22 -3.37 12.54 -4.24
C ALA A 22 -2.72 13.43 -3.18
N GLY A 23 -2.97 13.14 -1.90
CA GLY A 23 -2.33 13.81 -0.77
C GLY A 23 -0.81 13.67 -0.78
N GLY A 24 -0.30 12.50 -1.16
CA GLY A 24 1.13 12.26 -1.36
C GLY A 24 1.74 13.16 -2.44
N PHE A 25 1.07 13.32 -3.58
CA PHE A 25 1.51 14.25 -4.65
C PHE A 25 1.51 15.70 -4.20
N VAL A 26 0.47 16.13 -3.47
CA VAL A 26 0.41 17.48 -2.91
C VAL A 26 1.55 17.71 -1.91
N LEU A 27 1.82 16.74 -1.04
CA LEU A 27 2.93 16.81 -0.09
C LEU A 27 4.28 16.91 -0.82
N ALA A 28 4.49 16.11 -1.87
CA ALA A 28 5.70 16.18 -2.69
C ALA A 28 5.89 17.58 -3.29
N ARG A 29 4.82 18.14 -3.86
CA ARG A 29 4.84 19.50 -4.44
C ARG A 29 5.16 20.54 -3.37
N LEU A 30 4.54 20.48 -2.20
CA LEU A 30 4.79 21.41 -1.10
C LEU A 30 6.22 21.32 -0.57
N ALA A 31 6.76 20.10 -0.45
CA ALA A 31 8.14 19.88 -0.03
C ALA A 31 9.15 20.51 -1.01
N HIS A 32 8.86 20.55 -2.31
CA HIS A 32 9.71 21.22 -3.30
C HIS A 32 9.51 22.73 -3.37
N THR A 33 8.30 23.23 -3.13
CA THR A 33 7.94 24.64 -3.36
C THR A 33 8.05 25.53 -2.13
N ARG A 34 7.98 24.98 -0.91
CA ARG A 34 8.01 25.77 0.33
C ARG A 34 9.20 25.43 1.21
N ALA A 35 10.11 26.39 1.38
CA ALA A 35 11.34 26.24 2.15
C ALA A 35 11.13 25.77 3.60
N GLY A 36 10.12 26.31 4.31
CA GLY A 36 9.80 25.89 5.68
C GLY A 36 9.30 24.44 5.79
N VAL A 37 8.52 23.99 4.80
CA VAL A 37 8.05 22.59 4.72
C VAL A 37 9.22 21.67 4.39
N ASN A 38 10.09 22.08 3.46
CA ASN A 38 11.27 21.30 3.08
C ASN A 38 12.19 21.02 4.28
N HIS A 39 12.48 22.02 5.11
CA HIS A 39 13.34 21.84 6.27
C HIS A 39 12.77 20.83 7.28
N HIS A 40 11.46 20.91 7.56
CA HIS A 40 10.80 19.92 8.43
C HIS A 40 10.75 18.52 7.81
N VAL A 41 10.44 18.41 6.52
CA VAL A 41 10.42 17.13 5.80
C VAL A 41 11.81 16.49 5.76
N ALA A 42 12.85 17.28 5.50
CA ALA A 42 14.24 16.83 5.49
C ALA A 42 14.69 16.35 6.88
N ALA A 43 14.40 17.11 7.94
CA ALA A 43 14.71 16.71 9.31
C ALA A 43 14.01 15.41 9.71
N ARG A 44 12.72 15.27 9.36
CA ARG A 44 11.97 14.02 9.58
C ARG A 44 12.51 12.87 8.75
N LYS A 45 12.87 13.10 7.48
CA LYS A 45 13.50 12.10 6.61
C LYS A 45 14.77 11.55 7.22
N TRP A 46 15.65 12.43 7.69
CA TRP A 46 16.89 12.01 8.33
C TRP A 46 16.61 11.15 9.57
N LYS A 47 15.72 11.60 10.47
CA LYS A 47 15.34 10.87 11.68
C LYS A 47 14.78 9.47 11.37
N TYR A 48 13.83 9.36 10.45
CA TYR A 48 13.25 8.06 10.11
C TYR A 48 14.20 7.16 9.33
N ASN A 49 15.12 7.72 8.54
CA ASN A 49 16.13 6.93 7.87
C ASN A 49 17.05 6.24 8.87
N GLU A 50 17.51 6.96 9.89
CA GLU A 50 18.34 6.36 10.95
C GLU A 50 17.59 5.31 11.76
N LEU A 51 16.33 5.55 12.10
CA LEU A 51 15.55 4.65 12.96
C LEU A 51 14.99 3.40 12.25
N LEU A 52 14.47 3.56 11.03
CA LEU A 52 13.65 2.55 10.36
C LEU A 52 14.19 2.10 9.00
N PHE A 53 14.91 2.96 8.29
CA PHE A 53 15.34 2.70 6.91
C PHE A 53 16.85 2.52 6.78
N ARG A 54 17.52 2.06 7.84
CA ARG A 54 18.94 1.70 7.86
C ARG A 54 19.15 0.40 8.66
N GLY A 55 20.20 -0.35 8.31
CA GLY A 55 20.64 -1.52 9.05
C GLY A 55 19.59 -2.63 9.17
N ALA A 56 19.52 -3.25 10.35
CA ALA A 56 18.63 -4.39 10.61
C ALA A 56 17.12 -4.08 10.46
N PRO A 57 16.58 -2.93 10.92
CA PRO A 57 15.17 -2.59 10.71
C PRO A 57 14.75 -2.58 9.23
N LEU A 58 15.59 -2.00 8.36
CA LEU A 58 15.30 -1.98 6.92
C LEU A 58 15.27 -3.39 6.33
N LEU A 59 16.24 -4.23 6.68
CA LEU A 59 16.30 -5.62 6.22
C LEU A 59 15.05 -6.39 6.69
N ALA A 60 14.64 -6.23 7.95
CA ALA A 60 13.43 -6.84 8.47
C ALA A 60 12.18 -6.41 7.69
N LEU A 61 12.03 -5.12 7.39
CA LEU A 61 10.93 -4.60 6.58
C LEU A 61 10.96 -5.15 5.15
N GLN A 62 12.13 -5.25 4.53
CA GLN A 62 12.29 -5.82 3.18
C GLN A 62 11.90 -7.30 3.15
N VAL A 63 12.41 -8.10 4.10
CA VAL A 63 12.07 -9.52 4.21
C VAL A 63 10.57 -9.69 4.43
N LEU A 64 9.98 -8.93 5.35
CA LEU A 64 8.53 -8.98 5.60
C LEU A 64 7.73 -8.61 4.34
N ALA A 65 8.14 -7.56 3.62
CA ALA A 65 7.48 -7.15 2.38
C ALA A 65 7.57 -8.24 1.30
N VAL A 66 8.74 -8.87 1.12
CA VAL A 66 8.91 -9.98 0.16
C VAL A 66 8.01 -11.16 0.54
N VAL A 67 8.02 -11.59 1.80
CA VAL A 67 7.17 -12.70 2.27
C VAL A 67 5.70 -12.38 2.02
N LEU A 68 5.26 -11.16 2.36
CA LEU A 68 3.88 -10.74 2.14
C LEU A 68 3.51 -10.71 0.64
N THR A 69 4.38 -10.19 -0.22
CA THR A 69 4.17 -10.20 -1.68
C THR A 69 4.03 -11.63 -2.21
N VAL A 70 4.86 -12.56 -1.76
CA VAL A 70 4.77 -13.98 -2.16
C VAL A 70 3.43 -14.59 -1.72
N VAL A 71 3.00 -14.34 -0.47
CA VAL A 71 1.71 -14.82 0.03
C VAL A 71 0.54 -14.27 -0.81
N LEU A 72 0.57 -12.98 -1.14
CA LEU A 72 -0.47 -12.35 -1.96
C LEU A 72 -0.46 -12.86 -3.40
N LEU A 73 0.71 -13.15 -3.96
CA LEU A 73 0.82 -13.78 -5.28
C LEU A 73 0.16 -15.16 -5.30
N VAL A 74 0.40 -15.98 -4.27
CA VAL A 74 -0.26 -17.29 -4.13
C VAL A 74 -1.79 -17.13 -4.01
N LEU A 75 -2.26 -16.14 -3.24
CA LEU A 75 -3.69 -15.84 -3.12
C LEU A 75 -4.30 -15.41 -4.47
N LEU A 76 -3.59 -14.61 -5.26
CA LEU A 76 -4.02 -14.21 -6.60
C LEU A 76 -4.12 -15.43 -7.52
N VAL A 77 -3.09 -16.28 -7.59
CA VAL A 77 -3.10 -17.50 -8.40
C VAL A 77 -4.27 -18.41 -7.99
N ARG A 78 -4.51 -18.57 -6.70
CA ARG A 78 -5.64 -19.34 -6.18
C ARG A 78 -7.00 -18.73 -6.57
N ALA A 79 -7.13 -17.41 -6.52
CA ALA A 79 -8.36 -16.72 -6.92
C ALA A 79 -8.63 -16.88 -8.42
N LEU A 80 -7.60 -16.77 -9.26
CA LEU A 80 -7.70 -16.99 -10.70
C LEU A 80 -8.10 -18.43 -11.03
N ARG A 81 -7.48 -19.43 -10.38
CA ARG A 81 -7.81 -20.85 -10.59
C ARG A 81 -9.23 -21.23 -10.17
N ARG A 82 -9.87 -20.46 -9.27
CA ARG A 82 -11.24 -20.72 -8.77
C ARG A 82 -12.33 -19.97 -9.55
N GLY A 83 -12.11 -19.76 -10.85
CA GLY A 83 -13.08 -19.12 -11.74
C GLY A 83 -12.99 -17.60 -11.81
N GLY A 84 -11.95 -17.00 -11.23
CA GLY A 84 -11.69 -15.56 -11.34
C GLY A 84 -12.84 -14.68 -10.81
N GLY A 85 -12.90 -13.44 -11.28
CA GLY A 85 -13.91 -12.46 -10.87
C GLY A 85 -13.43 -11.55 -9.73
N PHE A 86 -14.36 -11.00 -8.96
CA PHE A 86 -14.07 -9.91 -8.02
C PHE A 86 -13.02 -10.25 -6.95
N ARG A 87 -12.91 -11.52 -6.55
CA ARG A 87 -11.86 -11.97 -5.62
C ARG A 87 -10.45 -11.86 -6.21
N ALA A 88 -10.31 -12.07 -7.52
CA ALA A 88 -9.03 -11.90 -8.20
C ALA A 88 -8.66 -10.40 -8.30
N VAL A 89 -9.66 -9.52 -8.51
CA VAL A 89 -9.44 -8.06 -8.49
C VAL A 89 -8.90 -7.60 -7.14
N LEU A 90 -9.53 -8.03 -6.03
CA LEU A 90 -9.05 -7.68 -4.68
C LEU A 90 -7.66 -8.24 -4.38
N ALA A 91 -7.35 -9.45 -4.87
CA ALA A 91 -6.03 -10.04 -4.70
C ALA A 91 -4.96 -9.35 -5.55
N LEU A 92 -5.33 -8.85 -6.73
CA LEU A 92 -4.44 -8.07 -7.58
C LEU A 92 -4.18 -6.69 -6.98
N GLU A 93 -5.21 -6.04 -6.44
CA GLU A 93 -5.11 -4.74 -5.76
C GLU A 93 -4.15 -4.81 -4.56
N SER A 94 -4.31 -5.81 -3.69
CA SER A 94 -3.43 -6.00 -2.54
C SER A 94 -2.00 -6.37 -2.97
N LEU A 95 -1.84 -7.20 -4.00
CA LEU A 95 -0.54 -7.53 -4.55
C LEU A 95 0.17 -6.30 -5.12
N ALA A 96 -0.55 -5.44 -5.85
CA ALA A 96 -0.02 -4.18 -6.37
C ALA A 96 0.41 -3.23 -5.24
N ALA A 97 -0.41 -3.10 -4.19
CA ALA A 97 -0.06 -2.29 -3.02
C ALA A 97 1.17 -2.83 -2.28
N ALA A 98 1.30 -4.16 -2.14
CA ALA A 98 2.47 -4.78 -1.54
C ALA A 98 3.72 -4.58 -2.41
N GLY A 99 3.58 -4.71 -3.74
CA GLY A 99 4.64 -4.41 -4.68
C GLY A 99 5.12 -2.96 -4.59
N MET A 100 4.21 -2.01 -4.39
CA MET A 100 4.55 -0.60 -4.18
C MET A 100 5.35 -0.38 -2.89
N VAL A 101 4.96 -1.00 -1.77
CA VAL A 101 5.74 -0.97 -0.51
C VAL A 101 7.14 -1.56 -0.74
N LEU A 102 7.21 -2.74 -1.34
CA LEU A 102 8.48 -3.40 -1.63
C LEU A 102 9.38 -2.53 -2.53
N ALA A 103 8.80 -1.88 -3.55
CA ALA A 103 9.52 -0.97 -4.43
C ALA A 103 10.12 0.20 -3.64
N TYR A 104 9.37 0.86 -2.75
CA TYR A 104 9.94 1.92 -1.91
C TYR A 104 11.09 1.42 -1.03
N LEU A 105 10.97 0.21 -0.47
CA LEU A 105 12.00 -0.35 0.41
C LEU A 105 13.26 -0.81 -0.33
N THR A 106 13.19 -1.08 -1.63
CA THR A 106 14.29 -1.71 -2.39
C THR A 106 14.90 -0.80 -3.45
N VAL A 107 14.09 -0.02 -4.18
CA VAL A 107 14.53 0.78 -5.32
C VAL A 107 15.26 2.06 -4.86
N PRO A 108 16.56 2.22 -5.17
CA PRO A 108 17.33 3.38 -4.70
C PRO A 108 16.77 4.74 -5.14
N ALA A 109 16.27 4.83 -6.37
CA ALA A 109 15.67 6.07 -6.91
C ALA A 109 14.48 6.55 -6.07
N LEU A 110 13.66 5.64 -5.55
CA LEU A 110 12.50 5.99 -4.71
C LEU A 110 12.92 6.46 -3.31
N LYS A 111 14.06 5.98 -2.80
CA LYS A 111 14.65 6.42 -1.51
C LYS A 111 15.21 7.84 -1.58
N ALA A 112 15.65 8.26 -2.76
CA ALA A 112 16.20 9.60 -2.99
C ALA A 112 15.12 10.69 -2.83
N VAL A 113 13.84 10.37 -3.04
CA VAL A 113 12.72 11.32 -2.96
C VAL A 113 12.65 12.00 -1.58
N GLY A 114 12.44 13.32 -1.55
CA GLY A 114 12.41 14.09 -0.29
C GLY A 114 11.33 13.63 0.70
N ILE A 115 10.19 13.16 0.19
CA ILE A 115 9.08 12.66 1.01
C ILE A 115 9.14 11.14 1.28
N TYR A 116 10.30 10.49 1.07
CA TYR A 116 10.44 9.03 1.14
C TYR A 116 9.75 8.34 2.35
N PRO A 117 9.96 8.76 3.61
CA PRO A 117 9.28 8.13 4.76
C PRO A 117 7.76 8.21 4.68
N TYR A 118 7.25 9.34 4.18
CA TYR A 118 5.81 9.57 4.02
C TYR A 118 5.26 8.75 2.86
N ALA A 119 6.02 8.58 1.78
CA ALA A 119 5.65 7.74 0.65
C ALA A 119 5.55 6.26 1.05
N VAL A 120 6.50 5.76 1.86
CA VAL A 120 6.44 4.42 2.46
C VAL A 120 5.21 4.27 3.35
N LEU A 121 4.96 5.26 4.22
CA LEU A 121 3.78 5.25 5.11
C LEU A 121 2.46 5.23 4.31
N LEU A 122 2.33 6.06 3.29
CA LEU A 122 1.14 6.09 2.43
C LEU A 122 0.96 4.76 1.70
N ALA A 123 2.03 4.19 1.15
CA ALA A 123 1.97 2.87 0.51
C ALA A 123 1.54 1.78 1.51
N ALA A 124 2.02 1.83 2.75
CA ALA A 124 1.61 0.90 3.80
C ALA A 124 0.13 1.07 4.18
N ILE A 125 -0.38 2.30 4.26
CA ILE A 125 -1.81 2.57 4.49
C ILE A 125 -2.67 2.00 3.35
N VAL A 126 -2.28 2.27 2.10
CA VAL A 126 -2.98 1.72 0.92
C VAL A 126 -3.00 0.20 0.94
N LEU A 127 -1.89 -0.43 1.31
CA LEU A 127 -1.79 -1.89 1.48
C LEU A 127 -2.74 -2.40 2.57
N ILE A 128 -2.76 -1.77 3.75
CA ILE A 128 -3.67 -2.15 4.84
C ILE A 128 -5.14 -2.07 4.37
N LEU A 129 -5.49 -0.99 3.67
CA LEU A 129 -6.83 -0.81 3.11
C LEU A 129 -7.18 -1.90 2.08
N ALA A 130 -6.25 -2.23 1.19
CA ALA A 130 -6.43 -3.30 0.20
C ALA A 130 -6.60 -4.68 0.86
N LEU A 131 -5.82 -4.97 1.91
CA LEU A 131 -5.94 -6.20 2.69
C LEU A 131 -7.28 -6.30 3.41
N LEU A 132 -7.75 -5.19 4.02
CA LEU A 132 -9.07 -5.13 4.65
C LEU A 132 -10.19 -5.38 3.63
N ALA A 133 -10.10 -4.77 2.44
CA ALA A 133 -11.05 -4.98 1.36
C ALA A 133 -11.05 -6.44 0.88
N GLN A 134 -9.87 -7.04 0.65
CA GLN A 134 -9.73 -8.43 0.23
C GLN A 134 -10.32 -9.38 1.28
N PHE A 135 -10.03 -9.15 2.56
CA PHE A 135 -10.54 -9.96 3.65
C PHE A 135 -12.06 -9.82 3.83
N ALA A 136 -12.60 -8.60 3.72
CA ALA A 136 -14.04 -8.35 3.71
C ALA A 136 -14.73 -9.03 2.51
N GLY A 137 -14.10 -9.02 1.34
CA GLY A 137 -14.59 -9.69 0.13
C GLY A 137 -14.64 -11.22 0.26
N GLY A 138 -13.75 -11.81 1.05
CA GLY A 138 -13.79 -13.24 1.40
C GLY A 138 -15.06 -13.64 2.16
N ARG A 139 -15.67 -12.70 2.91
CA ARG A 139 -16.89 -12.93 3.72
C ARG A 139 -18.20 -12.68 2.97
N VAL A 140 -18.14 -12.31 1.70
CA VAL A 140 -19.32 -12.17 0.85
C VAL A 140 -19.75 -13.56 0.36
N ARG A 141 -20.98 -13.98 0.70
CA ARG A 141 -21.51 -15.30 0.31
C ARG A 141 -21.59 -15.39 -1.23
N PRO A 142 -21.07 -16.45 -1.86
CA PRO A 142 -21.36 -16.73 -3.26
C PRO A 142 -22.83 -17.14 -3.41
N ASN A 143 -23.48 -16.73 -4.51
CA ASN A 143 -24.75 -17.35 -4.92
C ASN A 143 -24.41 -18.78 -5.34
N TYR A 144 -24.91 -19.77 -4.62
CA TYR A 144 -25.26 -21.02 -5.29
C TYR A 144 -26.70 -20.85 -5.78
N PRO A 145 -26.99 -21.10 -7.08
CA PRO A 145 -28.35 -21.40 -7.49
C PRO A 145 -28.86 -22.65 -6.76
#